data_AF-A0A2E0Y1K1-F1
#
_entry.id   AF-A0A2E0Y1K1-F1
#
_cell.length_a   1.000
_cell.length_b   1.000
_cell.length_c   1.000
_cell.angle_alpha   90.00
_cell.angle_beta   90.00
_cell.angle_gamma   90.00
#
_symmetry.space_group_name_H-M   'P 1'
#
loop_
_entity.id
_entity.type
_entity.pdbx_description
1 polymer ?
#
loop_
_entity_poly.entity_id
_entity_poly.type
_entity_poly.pdbx_seq_one_letter_code
_entity_poly.pdbx_strand_id
1 'polypeptide(L)'
;MLIHIGRENTMKSFIANAIVAGLVLSGAAVAETINVPGDYPDVQDAIEASSDGDLVLIAPGVYDGEINFYGKAIEVRGSLGSEGECLTVIDAQQVYTTVLFTNGEQNDSVLR
;
A
#
# COMPACT_ATOMS: atom_id res chain seq x y z
N MET A 1 22.58 71.81 25.64
CA MET A 1 23.08 70.67 24.86
C MET A 1 22.58 69.42 25.56
N LEU A 2 21.53 68.81 25.02
CA LEU A 2 20.68 67.82 25.70
C LEU A 2 21.37 66.46 25.87
N ILE A 3 21.22 65.91 27.08
CA ILE A 3 21.46 64.51 27.42
C ILE A 3 20.07 63.84 27.40
N HIS A 4 19.90 62.73 26.67
CA HIS A 4 18.67 61.94 26.63
C HIS A 4 18.94 60.54 27.18
N ILE A 5 18.42 60.26 28.37
CA ILE A 5 18.27 58.91 28.95
C ILE A 5 16.78 58.57 28.85
N GLY A 6 16.42 57.43 28.26
CA GLY A 6 15.05 56.93 28.15
C GLY A 6 15.02 55.39 28.16
N ARG A 7 14.30 54.86 29.16
CA ARG A 7 14.23 53.48 29.67
C ARG A 7 13.73 52.39 28.70
N GLU A 8 14.15 51.17 29.05
CA GLU A 8 13.59 49.85 28.70
C GLU A 8 12.05 49.73 28.77
N ASN A 9 11.47 48.98 27.83
CA ASN A 9 10.06 48.59 27.86
C ASN A 9 9.91 47.05 27.72
N THR A 10 9.99 46.39 28.87
CA THR A 10 9.64 44.98 29.07
C THR A 10 8.14 44.75 28.81
N MET A 11 7.83 43.67 28.09
CA MET A 11 6.54 42.93 28.09
C MET A 11 5.35 43.48 27.27
N LYS A 12 5.07 42.79 26.15
CA LYS A 12 3.70 42.49 25.72
C LYS A 12 3.64 40.99 25.43
N SER A 13 3.12 40.25 26.42
CA SER A 13 2.76 38.84 26.29
C SER A 13 1.77 38.66 25.14
N PHE A 14 2.08 37.79 24.18
CA PHE A 14 1.08 37.09 23.38
C PHE A 14 1.41 35.60 23.45
N ILE A 15 0.73 34.94 24.37
CA ILE A 15 0.58 33.48 24.40
C ILE A 15 -0.03 33.09 23.05
N ALA A 16 0.67 32.25 22.30
CA ALA A 16 0.05 31.40 21.30
C ALA A 16 0.80 30.07 21.29
N ASN A 17 0.51 29.25 22.30
CA ASN A 17 0.66 27.80 22.18
C ASN A 17 -0.26 27.34 21.04
N ALA A 18 0.26 27.34 19.81
CA ALA A 18 -0.35 26.56 18.75
C ALA A 18 0.14 25.13 18.95
N ILE A 19 -0.67 24.35 19.68
CA ILE A 19 -0.67 22.90 19.54
C ILE A 19 -0.87 22.67 18.05
N VAL A 20 0.17 22.20 17.34
CA VAL A 20 0.00 21.69 15.99
C VAL A 20 -0.81 20.41 16.16
N ALA A 21 -2.14 20.56 16.15
CA ALA A 21 -3.04 19.45 15.95
C ALA A 21 -2.72 18.92 14.56
N GLY A 22 -1.96 17.82 14.52
CA GLY A 22 -1.72 17.09 13.29
C GLY A 22 -3.07 16.66 12.75
N LEU A 23 -3.58 17.40 11.76
CA LEU A 23 -4.74 16.99 11.00
C LEU A 23 -4.27 15.80 10.15
N VAL A 24 -4.47 14.59 10.66
CA VAL A 24 -4.34 13.39 9.86
C VAL A 24 -5.48 13.45 8.85
N LEU A 25 -5.18 13.90 7.62
CA LEU A 25 -6.05 13.70 6.47
C LEU A 25 -6.05 12.19 6.22
N SER A 26 -6.96 11.48 6.89
CA SER A 26 -7.26 10.09 6.56
C SER A 26 -8.05 10.13 5.25
N GLY A 27 -7.34 10.12 4.12
CA GLY A 27 -7.97 9.87 2.82
C GLY A 27 -8.57 8.47 2.84
N ALA A 28 -9.83 8.33 2.43
CA ALA A 28 -10.37 7.01 2.18
C ALA A 28 -9.56 6.40 1.03
N ALA A 29 -8.76 5.36 1.31
CA ALA A 29 -8.18 4.55 0.25
C ALA A 29 -9.33 3.81 -0.42
N VAL A 30 -9.48 4.00 -1.74
CA VAL A 30 -10.40 3.22 -2.53
C VAL A 30 -9.62 2.00 -3.00
N ALA A 31 -10.19 0.81 -2.80
CA ALA A 31 -9.65 -0.43 -3.36
C ALA A 31 -9.47 -0.29 -4.88
N GLU A 32 -8.22 -0.40 -5.33
CA GLU A 32 -7.86 -0.34 -6.74
C GLU A 32 -7.75 -1.74 -7.34
N THR A 33 -7.98 -1.86 -8.65
CA THR A 33 -7.64 -3.07 -9.41
C THR A 33 -6.33 -2.83 -10.14
N ILE A 34 -5.30 -3.56 -9.75
CA ILE A 34 -3.97 -3.55 -10.35
C ILE A 34 -3.87 -4.73 -11.32
N ASN A 35 -3.62 -4.45 -12.60
CA ASN A 35 -3.60 -5.45 -13.65
C ASN A 35 -2.18 -5.97 -13.89
N VAL A 36 -2.01 -7.28 -13.97
CA VAL A 36 -0.76 -7.93 -14.37
C VAL A 36 -0.99 -8.65 -15.70
N PRO A 37 -0.20 -8.38 -16.76
CA PRO A 37 1.01 -7.57 -16.79
C PRO A 37 0.78 -6.07 -17.13
N GLY A 38 -0.47 -5.59 -17.10
CA GLY A 38 -0.86 -4.29 -17.65
C GLY A 38 -0.24 -3.08 -16.94
N ASP A 39 -0.33 -3.06 -15.61
CA ASP A 39 0.20 -2.00 -14.73
C ASP A 39 1.58 -2.37 -14.19
N TYR A 40 1.80 -3.66 -13.88
CA TYR A 40 3.09 -4.22 -13.47
C TYR A 40 3.38 -5.49 -14.26
N PRO A 41 4.63 -5.72 -14.71
CA PRO A 41 4.98 -6.91 -15.48
C PRO A 41 4.91 -8.19 -14.63
N ASP A 42 5.23 -8.10 -13.34
CA ASP A 42 5.38 -9.22 -12.43
C ASP A 42 4.35 -9.17 -11.29
N VAL A 43 3.89 -10.35 -10.85
CA VAL A 43 2.85 -10.47 -9.80
C VAL A 43 3.35 -9.92 -8.46
N GLN A 44 4.61 -10.17 -8.12
CA GLN A 44 5.17 -9.72 -6.85
C GLN A 44 5.29 -8.19 -6.78
N ASP A 45 5.67 -7.53 -7.89
CA ASP A 45 5.74 -6.07 -7.97
C ASP A 45 4.35 -5.42 -7.78
N ALA A 46 3.30 -6.04 -8.34
CA ALA A 46 1.92 -5.60 -8.14
C ALA A 46 1.49 -5.68 -6.66
N ILE A 47 1.88 -6.75 -5.96
CA ILE A 47 1.61 -6.93 -4.52
C ILE A 47 2.41 -5.93 -3.69
N GLU A 48 3.65 -5.63 -4.06
CA GLU A 48 4.45 -4.63 -3.35
C GLU A 48 3.80 -3.24 -3.45
N ALA A 49 3.30 -2.90 -4.64
CA ALA A 49 2.61 -1.65 -4.92
C ALA A 49 1.21 -1.53 -4.31
N SER A 50 0.52 -2.66 -4.06
CA SER A 50 -0.86 -2.65 -3.56
C SER A 50 -0.97 -2.19 -2.11
N SER A 51 -2.12 -1.62 -1.77
CA SER A 51 -2.56 -1.31 -0.41
C SER A 51 -3.68 -2.25 0.03
N ASP A 52 -3.96 -2.30 1.34
CA ASP A 52 -5.04 -3.11 1.88
C ASP A 52 -6.38 -2.78 1.21
N GLY A 53 -7.08 -3.83 0.79
CA GLY A 53 -8.34 -3.76 0.05
C GLY A 53 -8.21 -3.89 -1.47
N ASP A 54 -7.01 -3.76 -2.03
CA ASP A 54 -6.79 -3.83 -3.48
C ASP A 54 -6.99 -5.23 -4.05
N LEU A 55 -7.25 -5.27 -5.36
CA LEU A 55 -7.31 -6.46 -6.19
C LEU A 55 -6.13 -6.48 -7.16
N VAL A 56 -5.26 -7.47 -7.05
CA VAL A 56 -4.26 -7.81 -8.08
C VAL A 56 -4.90 -8.80 -9.05
N LEU A 57 -5.26 -8.33 -10.26
CA LEU A 57 -5.91 -9.12 -11.30
C LEU A 57 -4.87 -9.58 -12.33
N ILE A 58 -4.67 -10.89 -12.42
CA ILE A 58 -3.64 -11.50 -13.28
C ILE A 58 -4.29 -12.00 -14.57
N ALA A 59 -3.79 -11.53 -15.72
CA ALA A 59 -4.24 -11.96 -17.04
C ALA A 59 -3.82 -13.42 -17.32
N PRO A 60 -4.51 -14.13 -18.24
CA PRO A 60 -4.13 -15.48 -18.66
C PRO A 60 -2.66 -15.62 -19.03
N GLY A 61 -1.96 -16.62 -18.50
CA GLY A 61 -0.53 -16.80 -18.74
C GLY A 61 0.19 -17.62 -17.69
N VAL A 62 1.51 -17.76 -17.88
CA VAL A 62 2.42 -18.36 -16.92
C VAL A 62 3.32 -17.25 -16.39
N TYR A 63 3.40 -17.12 -15.07
CA TYR A 63 4.22 -16.14 -14.39
C TYR A 63 5.18 -16.86 -13.46
N ASP A 64 6.45 -16.48 -13.53
CA ASP A 64 7.49 -17.05 -12.70
C ASP A 64 7.53 -16.38 -11.33
N GLY A 65 7.84 -17.16 -10.29
CA GLY A 65 8.22 -16.63 -8.99
C GLY A 65 7.34 -17.05 -7.83
N GLU A 66 7.64 -16.44 -6.68
CA GLU A 66 6.95 -16.61 -5.42
C GLU A 66 5.93 -15.47 -5.23
N ILE A 67 4.80 -15.79 -4.57
CA ILE A 67 3.81 -14.80 -4.14
C ILE A 67 3.91 -14.63 -2.63
N ASN A 68 4.34 -13.47 -2.18
CA ASN A 68 4.37 -13.09 -0.78
C ASN A 68 3.44 -11.88 -0.55
N PHE A 69 2.45 -12.07 0.32
CA PHE A 69 1.45 -11.04 0.63
C PHE A 69 1.98 -9.93 1.55
N TYR A 70 3.13 -10.13 2.22
CA TYR A 70 3.74 -9.16 3.12
C TYR A 70 2.78 -8.59 4.19
N GLY A 71 1.82 -9.40 4.65
CA GLY A 71 0.83 -9.00 5.65
C GLY A 71 -0.32 -8.14 5.11
N LYS A 72 -0.38 -7.92 3.79
CA LYS A 72 -1.40 -7.09 3.15
C LYS A 72 -2.73 -7.81 3.04
N ALA A 73 -3.81 -7.08 3.33
CA ALA A 73 -5.19 -7.53 3.22
C ALA A 73 -5.71 -7.33 1.79
N ILE A 74 -5.15 -8.05 0.81
CA ILE A 74 -5.46 -7.91 -0.61
C ILE A 74 -6.02 -9.20 -1.21
N GLU A 75 -6.71 -9.07 -2.33
CA GLU A 75 -7.07 -10.20 -3.17
C GLU A 75 -6.11 -10.30 -4.36
N VAL A 76 -5.48 -11.46 -4.55
CA VAL A 76 -4.75 -11.82 -5.77
C VAL A 76 -5.61 -12.82 -6.53
N ARG A 77 -5.99 -12.50 -7.77
CA ARG A 77 -6.92 -13.32 -8.55
C ARG A 77 -6.44 -13.57 -9.97
N GLY A 78 -6.42 -14.84 -10.37
CA GLY A 78 -6.23 -15.25 -11.76
C GLY A 78 -7.46 -14.98 -12.62
N SER A 79 -7.25 -14.59 -13.87
CA SER A 79 -8.34 -14.43 -14.83
C SER A 79 -8.99 -15.77 -15.13
N LEU A 80 -10.33 -15.77 -15.15
CA LEU A 80 -11.13 -16.93 -15.50
C LEU A 80 -11.49 -16.92 -16.98
N GLY A 81 -11.50 -18.09 -17.60
CA GLY A 81 -12.05 -18.29 -18.93
C GLY A 81 -13.58 -18.32 -18.93
N SER A 82 -14.15 -18.53 -20.12
CA SER A 82 -15.61 -18.47 -20.32
C SER A 82 -16.38 -19.52 -19.51
N GLU A 83 -15.74 -20.63 -19.15
CA GLU A 83 -16.34 -21.72 -18.39
C GLU A 83 -15.89 -21.72 -16.91
N GLY A 84 -15.22 -20.65 -16.47
CA GLY A 84 -14.73 -20.48 -15.09
C GLY A 84 -13.40 -21.19 -14.79
N GLU A 85 -12.69 -21.67 -15.81
CA GLU A 85 -11.36 -22.25 -15.66
C GLU A 85 -10.32 -21.17 -15.31
N CYS A 86 -9.42 -21.45 -14.36
CA CYS A 86 -8.29 -20.55 -14.11
C CYS A 86 -7.30 -20.66 -15.27
N LEU A 87 -7.04 -19.54 -15.93
CA LEU A 87 -6.12 -19.45 -17.06
C LEU A 87 -4.72 -18.96 -16.66
N THR A 88 -4.46 -18.88 -15.36
CA THR A 88 -3.22 -18.34 -14.80
C THR A 88 -2.46 -19.45 -14.10
N VAL A 89 -1.15 -19.53 -14.36
CA VAL A 89 -0.23 -20.43 -13.66
C VAL A 89 0.87 -19.59 -13.04
N ILE A 90 1.13 -19.82 -11.74
CA ILE A 90 2.29 -19.28 -11.05
C ILE A 90 3.30 -20.42 -10.90
N ASP A 91 4.44 -20.29 -11.56
CA ASP A 91 5.49 -21.31 -11.54
C ASP A 91 6.66 -20.86 -10.65
N ALA A 92 6.74 -21.47 -9.47
CA ALA A 92 7.83 -21.27 -8.52
C ALA A 92 9.11 -22.07 -8.88
N GLN A 93 9.14 -22.70 -10.06
CA GLN A 93 10.25 -23.47 -10.65
C GLN A 93 10.80 -24.58 -9.75
N GLN A 94 10.01 -25.08 -8.79
CA GLN A 94 10.44 -26.02 -7.75
C GLN A 94 11.55 -25.50 -6.83
N VAL A 95 11.82 -24.19 -6.87
CA VAL A 95 12.86 -23.53 -6.06
C VAL A 95 12.25 -22.91 -4.80
N TYR A 96 11.04 -22.37 -4.93
CA TYR A 96 10.35 -21.63 -3.86
C TYR A 96 9.05 -22.29 -3.44
N THR A 97 8.55 -21.88 -2.27
CA THR A 97 7.13 -22.09 -1.95
C THR A 97 6.35 -21.13 -2.84
N THR A 98 5.31 -21.60 -3.53
CA THR A 98 4.60 -20.74 -4.49
C THR A 98 3.87 -19.57 -3.82
N VAL A 99 3.36 -19.76 -2.59
CA VAL A 99 2.55 -18.75 -1.89
C VAL A 99 2.90 -18.69 -0.41
N LEU A 100 3.18 -17.49 0.10
CA LEU A 100 3.57 -17.21 1.48
C LEU A 100 2.57 -16.29 2.17
N PHE A 101 2.08 -16.78 3.32
CA PHE A 101 1.34 -16.01 4.33
C PHE A 101 2.15 -16.09 5.64
N THR A 102 3.05 -15.14 5.85
CA THR A 102 4.06 -15.22 6.95
C THR A 102 4.21 -13.95 7.78
N ASN A 103 3.50 -12.87 7.44
CA ASN A 103 3.66 -11.54 8.03
C ASN A 103 2.40 -11.04 8.76
N GLY A 104 1.48 -11.94 9.12
CA GLY A 104 0.27 -11.62 9.88
C GLY A 104 -0.98 -11.45 9.02
N GLU A 105 -0.96 -11.96 7.80
CA GLU A 105 -2.10 -12.07 6.90
C GLU A 105 -3.32 -12.69 7.59
N GLN A 106 -4.50 -12.12 7.36
CA GLN A 106 -5.77 -12.58 7.93
C GLN A 106 -6.68 -13.10 6.81
N ASN A 107 -7.97 -13.29 7.12
CA ASN A 107 -8.95 -13.87 6.18
C ASN A 107 -9.23 -13.00 4.94
N ASP A 108 -8.70 -11.78 4.91
CA ASP A 108 -8.78 -10.80 3.83
C ASP A 108 -7.55 -10.82 2.90
N SER A 109 -6.48 -11.54 3.25
CA SER A 109 -5.41 -11.91 2.32
C SER A 109 -5.83 -13.16 1.55
N VAL A 110 -6.25 -12.99 0.29
CA VAL A 110 -6.91 -14.06 -0.47
C VAL A 110 -6.21 -14.29 -1.80
N LEU A 111 -5.96 -15.56 -2.13
CA LEU A 111 -5.59 -16.01 -3.47
C LEU A 111 -6.77 -16.76 -4.11
N ARG A 112 -7.16 -16.41 -5.35
CA ARG A 112 -8.29 -17.03 -6.08
C ARG A 112 -7.99 -17.36 -7.54
#